data_AF-A0A094G331-F1
#
_entry.id   AF-A0A094G331-F1
#
_cell.length_a   1.000
_cell.length_b   1.000
_cell.length_c   1.000
_cell.angle_alpha   90.00
_cell.angle_beta   90.00
_cell.angle_gamma   90.00
#
_symmetry.space_group_name_H-M   'P 1'
#
loop_
_entity.id
_entity.type
_entity.pdbx_description
1 polymer ?
#
loop_
_entity_poly.entity_id
_entity_poly.type
_entity_poly.pdbx_seq_one_letter_code
_entity_poly.pdbx_strand_id
1 'polypeptide(L)' 'MVRQKSVKAQELEIQLAEAVLGVQTRKYKSSYEASKAIGISKDTINQRVKGGLSCTEARQQQLLTGT' A
#
# COMPACT_ATOMS: atom_id res chain seq x y z
N MET A 1 16.79 -0.85 17.27
CA MET A 1 16.25 -2.22 17.05
C MET A 1 15.16 -2.14 15.99
N VAL A 2 15.43 -2.52 14.74
CA VAL A 2 14.43 -2.52 13.66
C VAL A 2 13.59 -3.79 13.80
N ARG A 3 12.28 -3.65 14.04
CA ARG A 3 11.37 -4.80 14.03
C ARG A 3 11.29 -5.33 12.59
N GLN A 4 11.77 -6.54 12.35
CA GLN A 4 11.55 -7.23 11.07
C GLN A 4 10.04 -7.43 10.88
N LYS A 5 9.54 -7.07 9.70
CA LYS A 5 8.16 -7.38 9.32
C LYS A 5 8.03 -8.89 9.20
N SER A 6 6.89 -9.43 9.64
CA SER A 6 6.57 -10.83 9.39
C SER A 6 6.44 -11.06 7.88
N VAL A 7 6.75 -12.27 7.43
CA VAL A 7 6.63 -12.67 6.01
C VAL A 7 5.23 -12.36 5.48
N LYS A 8 4.19 -12.65 6.26
CA LYS A 8 2.78 -12.34 5.95
C LYS A 8 2.53 -10.84 5.71
N ALA A 9 3.20 -9.96 6.46
CA ALA A 9 3.05 -8.52 6.27
C ALA A 9 3.74 -8.05 4.98
N GLN A 10 4.85 -8.69 4.59
CA GLN A 10 5.51 -8.40 3.31
C GLN A 10 4.65 -8.87 2.13
N GLU A 11 4.06 -10.07 2.21
CA GLU A 11 3.12 -10.59 1.21
C GLU A 11 1.93 -9.65 1.00
N LEU A 12 1.33 -9.14 2.10
CA LEU A 12 0.25 -8.16 2.02
C LEU A 12 0.68 -6.83 1.38
N GLU A 13 1.90 -6.36 1.63
CA GLU A 13 2.41 -5.15 0.97
C GLU A 13 2.61 -5.35 -0.53
N ILE A 14 3.06 -6.53 -0.96
CA ILE A 14 3.18 -6.89 -2.38
C ILE A 14 1.80 -6.91 -3.04
N GLN A 15 0.83 -7.58 -2.42
CA GLN A 15 -0.56 -7.62 -2.92
C GLN A 15 -1.18 -6.22 -2.98
N LEU A 16 -0.92 -5.36 -2.00
CA LEU A 16 -1.38 -3.98 -2.00
C LEU A 16 -0.74 -3.19 -3.14
N ALA A 17 0.56 -3.36 -3.39
CA ALA A 17 1.26 -2.71 -4.50
C ALA A 17 0.70 -3.13 -5.86
N GLU A 18 0.40 -4.42 -6.04
CA GLU A 18 -0.24 -4.93 -7.25
C GLU A 18 -1.65 -4.34 -7.44
N ALA A 19 -2.43 -4.23 -6.36
CA ALA A 19 -3.76 -3.62 -6.40
C ALA A 19 -3.71 -2.16 -6.87
N VAL A 20 -2.78 -1.38 -6.30
CA VAL A 20 -2.58 0.03 -6.62
C VAL A 20 -2.13 0.20 -8.05
N LEU A 21 -1.15 -0.59 -8.49
CA LEU A 21 -0.67 -0.58 -9.86
C LEU A 21 -1.79 -0.93 -10.84
N GLY A 22 -2.62 -1.92 -10.52
CA GLY A 22 -3.77 -2.31 -11.33
C GLY A 22 -4.83 -1.20 -11.47
N VAL A 23 -5.06 -0.42 -10.42
CA VAL A 23 -5.96 0.75 -10.49
C VAL A 23 -5.33 1.87 -11.33
N GLN A 24 -4.03 2.15 -11.14
CA GLN A 24 -3.32 3.19 -11.89
C GLN A 24 -3.20 2.88 -13.39
N THR A 25 -2.95 1.61 -13.73
CA THR A 25 -2.85 1.12 -15.12
C THR A 25 -4.21 0.86 -15.77
N ARG A 26 -5.33 1.18 -15.08
CA ARG A 26 -6.70 0.88 -15.49
C ARG A 26 -7.00 -0.61 -15.76
N LYS A 27 -6.18 -1.53 -15.23
CA LYS A 27 -6.49 -2.98 -15.18
C LYS A 27 -7.76 -3.24 -14.37
N TYR A 28 -7.96 -2.47 -13.30
CA TYR A 28 -9.20 -2.46 -12.53
C TYR A 28 -9.93 -1.13 -12.77
N LYS A 29 -11.26 -1.18 -12.97
CA LYS A 29 -12.13 -0.01 -13.16
C LYS A 29 -12.15 0.89 -11.93
N SER A 30 -11.95 0.32 -10.74
CA SER A 30 -11.94 1.05 -9.47
C SER A 30 -11.18 0.30 -8.38
N SER A 31 -10.84 1.00 -7.28
CA SER A 31 -10.27 0.40 -6.07
C SER A 31 -11.20 -0.64 -5.42
N TYR A 32 -12.51 -0.56 -5.67
CA TYR A 32 -13.47 -1.57 -5.19
C TYR A 32 -13.32 -2.90 -5.94
N GLU A 33 -13.05 -2.84 -7.24
CA GLU A 33 -12.83 -4.03 -8.06
C GLU A 33 -11.48 -4.69 -7.72
N ALA A 34 -10.43 -3.88 -7.56
CA ALA A 34 -9.14 -4.35 -7.08
C ALA A 34 -9.25 -4.99 -5.69
N SER A 35 -10.05 -4.40 -4.81
CA SER A 35 -10.36 -4.93 -3.48
C SER A 35 -11.02 -6.32 -3.55
N LYS A 36 -12.00 -6.51 -4.43
CA LYS A 36 -12.63 -7.83 -4.65
C LYS A 36 -11.68 -8.87 -5.22
N ALA A 37 -10.78 -8.48 -6.12
CA ALA A 37 -9.84 -9.40 -6.75
C ALA A 37 -8.75 -9.88 -5.78
N ILE A 38 -8.27 -8.99 -4.91
CA ILE A 38 -7.08 -9.23 -4.08
C ILE A 38 -7.43 -9.51 -2.61
N GLY A 39 -8.63 -9.12 -2.15
CA GLY A 39 -9.09 -9.32 -0.78
C GLY A 39 -8.61 -8.26 0.22
N ILE A 40 -7.99 -7.17 -0.26
CA ILE A 40 -7.58 -6.03 0.56
C ILE A 40 -8.69 -4.99 0.60
N SER A 41 -8.83 -4.25 1.70
CA SER A 41 -9.89 -3.24 1.81
C SER A 41 -9.77 -2.15 0.75
N LYS A 42 -10.91 -1.73 0.18
CA LYS A 42 -10.99 -0.64 -0.81
C LYS A 42 -10.37 0.65 -0.29
N ASP A 43 -10.53 0.92 1.01
CA ASP A 43 -10.11 2.17 1.63
C ASP A 43 -8.58 2.21 1.78
N THR A 44 -7.95 1.07 2.10
CA THR A 44 -6.49 0.93 2.08
C THR A 44 -5.93 1.16 0.68
N ILE A 45 -6.53 0.57 -0.35
CA ILE A 45 -6.10 0.76 -1.75
C ILE A 45 -6.28 2.23 -2.15
N ASN A 46 -7.43 2.84 -1.85
CA ASN A 46 -7.70 4.25 -2.15
C ASN A 46 -6.72 5.21 -1.46
N GLN A 47 -6.41 4.96 -0.19
CA GLN A 47 -5.44 5.77 0.53
C GLN A 47 -4.07 5.71 -0.15
N ARG A 48 -3.65 4.51 -0.58
CA ARG A 48 -2.38 4.28 -1.27
C ARG A 48 -2.34 4.91 -2.66
N VAL A 49 -3.42 4.80 -3.45
CA VAL A 49 -3.57 5.42 -4.78
C VAL A 49 -3.48 6.95 -4.67
N LYS A 50 -4.02 7.54 -3.60
CA LYS A 50 -3.94 8.99 -3.32
C LYS A 50 -2.56 9.44 -2.81
N GLY A 51 -1.56 8.56 -2.75
CA GLY A 51 -0.22 8.87 -2.23
C GLY A 51 -0.10 8.79 -0.71
N GLY A 52 -1.06 8.19 -0.02
CA GLY A 52 -1.00 7.97 1.42
C GLY A 52 0.13 7.02 1.80
N LEU A 53 0.99 7.50 2.70
CA LEU A 53 2.15 6.75 3.19
C LEU A 53 1.75 5.75 4.27
N SER A 54 2.48 4.65 4.34
CA SER A 54 2.41 3.73 5.46
C SER A 54 3.05 4.40 6.68
N CYS A 55 2.61 4.04 7.89
CA CYS A 55 3.19 4.57 9.14
C CYS A 55 4.71 4.35 9.23
N THR A 56 5.27 3.36 8.53
CA THR A 56 6.72 3.16 8.41
C THR A 56 7.37 4.11 7.43
N GLU A 57 6.74 4.35 6.27
CA GLU A 57 7.28 5.27 5.26
C GLU A 57 7.21 6.71 5.75
N ALA A 58 6.11 7.10 6.41
CA ALA A 58 5.98 8.41 7.04
C ALA A 58 7.06 8.64 8.11
N ARG A 59 7.38 7.60 8.89
CA ARG A 59 8.50 7.64 9.85
C ARG A 59 9.86 7.75 9.17
N GLN A 60 10.09 7.04 8.06
CA GLN A 60 11.33 7.16 7.30
C GLN A 60 11.48 8.55 6.69
N GLN A 61 10.41 9.13 6.14
CA GLN A 61 10.44 10.49 5.60
C GLN A 61 10.77 11.54 6.67
N GLN A 62 10.18 11.43 7.87
CA GLN A 62 10.50 12.35 8.98
C GLN A 62 11.98 12.30 9.40
N LEU A 63 12.61 11.11 9.35
CA LEU A 63 14.03 10.95 9.65
C LEU A 63 14.94 11.53 8.55
N LEU A 64 14.49 11.52 7.29
CA LEU A 64 15.21 12.04 6.14
C LEU A 64 15.09 13.56 5.98
N THR A 65 13.96 14.16 6.38
CA THR A 65 13.71 15.61 6.26
C THR A 65 14.16 16.42 7.49
N GLY A 66 14.77 15.76 8.50
CA GLY A 66 15.18 16.38 9.76
C GLY A 66 16.64 16.86 9.80
N THR A 67 17.15 17.49 8.74
CA THR A 67 18.49 18.11 8.70
C THR A 67 18.41 19.61 8.42
#